data_AF-A0A9J7ADQ9-F1
#
_entry.id   AF-A0A9J7ADQ9-F1
#
_cell.length_a   1.000
_cell.length_b   1.000
_cell.length_c   1.000
_cell.angle_alpha   90.00
_cell.angle_beta   90.00
_cell.angle_gamma   90.00
#
_symmetry.space_group_name_H-M   'P 1'
#
loop_
_entity.id
_entity.type
_entity.pdbx_description
1 polymer ?
#
loop_
_entity_poly.entity_id
_entity_poly.type
_entity_poly.pdbx_seq_one_letter_code
_entity_poly.pdbx_strand_id
1 'polypeptide(L)'
;MSTPAAAMCRDRDAWAASDALALRFFREAQVFKQARVLKVHHPSGRKEVASYIQNGDKRYSIFNLVGPDCVAVYRKRTRQGD
;
A
#
# COMPACT_ATOMS: atom_id res chain seq x y z
N MET A 1 -6.94 -8.46 -30.14
CA MET A 1 -7.85 -7.60 -29.34
C MET A 1 -7.01 -6.87 -28.31
N SER A 2 -6.79 -5.57 -28.48
CA SER A 2 -6.10 -4.76 -27.48
C SER A 2 -7.08 -4.47 -26.34
N THR A 3 -6.79 -4.99 -25.15
CA THR A 3 -7.48 -4.61 -23.92
C THR A 3 -7.39 -3.09 -23.78
N PRO A 4 -8.50 -2.38 -23.47
CA PRO A 4 -8.39 -0.96 -23.17
C PRO A 4 -7.38 -0.84 -22.02
N ALA A 5 -6.39 0.04 -22.19
CA ALA A 5 -5.43 0.34 -21.14
C ALA A 5 -6.23 0.95 -19.98
N ALA A 6 -6.71 0.10 -19.06
CA ALA A 6 -7.27 0.55 -17.80
C ALA A 6 -6.20 1.46 -17.20
N ALA A 7 -6.53 2.75 -17.03
CA ALA A 7 -5.60 3.75 -16.56
C ALA A 7 -4.97 3.22 -15.27
N MET A 8 -3.71 2.78 -15.35
CA MET A 8 -3.07 2.11 -14.23
C MET A 8 -3.07 3.06 -13.04
N CYS A 9 -3.52 2.59 -11.88
CA CYS A 9 -3.46 3.36 -10.64
C CYS A 9 -2.09 4.01 -10.49
N ARG A 10 -2.02 5.34 -10.43
CA ARG A 10 -0.73 6.05 -10.32
C ARG A 10 -0.10 5.73 -8.98
N ASP A 11 1.22 5.83 -8.88
CA ASP A 11 1.94 5.52 -7.64
C ASP A 11 1.40 6.32 -6.46
N ARG A 12 1.11 7.61 -6.65
CA ARG A 12 0.52 8.47 -5.62
C ARG A 12 -0.85 7.99 -5.12
N ASP A 13 -1.68 7.49 -6.02
CA ASP A 13 -3.02 7.02 -5.70
C ASP A 13 -2.92 5.64 -5.00
N ALA A 14 -1.95 4.82 -5.42
CA ALA A 14 -1.64 3.55 -4.78
C ALA A 14 -1.04 3.70 -3.37
N TRP A 15 -0.22 4.73 -3.15
CA TRP A 15 0.26 5.11 -1.81
C TRP A 15 -0.90 5.47 -0.90
N ALA A 16 -1.77 6.39 -1.35
CA ALA A 16 -2.93 6.82 -0.57
C ALA A 16 -3.87 5.66 -0.23
N ALA A 17 -4.16 4.78 -1.19
CA ALA A 17 -4.99 3.61 -0.96
C ALA A 17 -4.36 2.63 0.04
N SER A 18 -3.05 2.40 -0.07
CA SER A 18 -2.30 1.55 0.87
C SER A 18 -2.27 2.15 2.28
N ASP A 19 -1.98 3.44 2.42
CA ASP A 19 -1.92 4.15 3.70
C ASP A 19 -3.30 4.19 4.37
N ALA A 20 -4.36 4.46 3.61
CA ALA A 20 -5.73 4.46 4.12
C ALA A 20 -6.12 3.07 4.68
N LEU A 21 -5.81 1.98 3.97
CA LEU A 21 -6.04 0.64 4.50
C LEU A 21 -5.17 0.33 5.71
N ALA A 22 -3.89 0.73 5.67
CA ALA A 22 -2.92 0.48 6.72
C ALA A 22 -3.30 1.14 8.06
N LEU A 23 -3.81 2.38 8.01
CA LEU A 23 -4.27 3.10 9.20
C LEU A 23 -5.48 2.42 9.86
N ARG A 24 -6.38 1.80 9.08
CA ARG A 24 -7.57 1.11 9.61
C ARG A 24 -7.26 -0.09 10.52
N PHE A 25 -6.02 -0.59 10.52
CA PHE A 25 -5.62 -1.66 11.45
C PHE A 25 -5.38 -1.18 12.89
N PHE A 26 -5.40 0.12 13.13
CA PHE A 26 -5.12 0.72 14.43
C PHE A 26 -6.20 1.73 14.80
N ARG A 27 -6.48 1.90 16.09
CA ARG A 27 -7.42 2.94 16.57
C ARG A 27 -6.84 4.34 16.44
N GLU A 28 -5.57 4.49 16.83
CA GLU A 28 -4.82 5.74 16.76
C GLU A 28 -3.45 5.46 16.14
N ALA A 29 -3.24 5.93 14.92
CA ALA A 29 -1.97 5.75 14.23
C ALA A 29 -1.74 6.85 13.20
N GLN A 30 -0.49 7.00 12.78
CA GLN A 30 -0.10 7.96 11.76
C GLN A 30 0.87 7.35 10.76
N VAL A 31 0.86 7.87 9.54
CA VAL A 31 1.90 7.60 8.56
C VAL A 31 3.11 8.44 8.94
N PHE A 32 4.24 7.81 9.29
CA PHE A 32 5.47 8.54 9.67
C PHE A 32 6.47 8.69 8.52
N LYS A 33 6.25 7.96 7.42
CA LYS A 33 7.09 7.97 6.23
C LYS A 33 6.22 7.67 5.01
N GLN A 34 6.49 8.37 3.91
CA GLN A 34 5.81 8.17 2.63
C GLN A 34 5.86 6.70 2.19
N ALA A 35 4.71 6.17 1.77
CA ALA A 35 4.62 4.84 1.20
C ALA A 35 5.47 4.67 -0.07
N ARG A 36 5.81 3.43 -0.40
CA ARG A 36 6.63 3.11 -1.57
C ARG A 36 6.04 1.95 -2.36
N VAL A 37 6.01 2.08 -3.68
CA VAL A 37 5.82 0.93 -4.58
C VAL A 37 7.11 0.13 -4.56
N LEU A 38 7.03 -1.15 -4.20
CA LEU A 38 8.17 -2.07 -4.18
C LEU A 38 8.26 -2.90 -5.45
N LYS A 39 7.09 -3.24 -6.02
CA LYS A 39 6.99 -4.10 -7.21
C LYS A 39 5.74 -3.76 -8.02
N VAL A 40 5.85 -3.90 -9.33
CA VAL A 40 4.72 -3.87 -10.28
C VAL A 40 4.61 -5.25 -10.94
N HIS A 41 3.44 -5.87 -10.89
CA HIS A 41 3.20 -7.21 -11.46
C HIS A 41 2.61 -7.11 -12.87
N HIS A 42 3.39 -7.48 -13.87
CA HIS A 42 2.91 -7.63 -15.24
C HIS A 42 2.29 -9.02 -15.49
N PRO A 43 1.23 -9.12 -16.32
CA PRO A 43 0.52 -8.04 -17.03
C PRO A 43 -0.55 -7.34 -16.18
N SER A 44 -0.82 -7.82 -14.96
CA SER A 44 -1.97 -7.39 -14.14
C SER A 44 -1.98 -5.91 -13.71
N GLY A 45 -0.83 -5.23 -13.77
CA GLY A 45 -0.67 -3.84 -13.31
C GLY A 45 -0.77 -3.65 -11.80
N ARG A 46 -0.92 -4.73 -11.01
CA ARG A 46 -0.99 -4.67 -9.55
C ARG A 46 0.34 -4.23 -8.95
N LYS A 47 0.29 -3.49 -7.85
CA LYS A 47 1.47 -2.93 -7.19
C LYS A 47 1.59 -3.46 -5.77
N GLU A 48 2.76 -3.97 -5.40
CA GLU A 48 3.09 -4.17 -3.99
C GLU A 48 3.50 -2.82 -3.41
N VAL A 49 2.78 -2.35 -2.41
CA VAL A 49 3.00 -1.05 -1.76
C VAL A 49 3.28 -1.27 -0.29
N ALA A 50 4.35 -0.64 0.20
CA ALA A 50 4.69 -0.61 1.62
C ALA A 50 4.29 0.74 2.23
N SER A 51 3.42 0.67 3.23
CA SER A 51 3.02 1.77 4.11
C SER A 51 3.77 1.70 5.44
N TYR A 52 4.12 2.86 5.99
CA TYR A 52 4.93 2.97 7.20
C TYR A 52 4.13 3.65 8.32
N ILE A 53 3.62 2.84 9.23
CA ILE A 53 2.65 3.26 10.24
C ILE A 53 3.30 3.28 11.63
N GLN A 54 3.03 4.34 12.39
CA GLN A 54 3.39 4.47 13.78
C GLN A 54 2.12 4.44 14.65
N ASN A 55 2.13 3.61 15.69
CA ASN A 55 1.09 3.51 16.71
C ASN A 55 1.79 3.59 18.07
N GLY A 56 1.68 4.74 18.74
CA GLY A 56 2.51 5.08 19.90
C GLY A 56 4.01 5.00 19.57
N ASP A 57 4.75 4.22 20.36
CA ASP A 57 6.20 4.02 20.17
C ASP A 57 6.53 2.89 19.17
N LYS A 58 5.52 2.20 18.65
CA LYS A 58 5.71 1.06 17.75
C LYS A 58 5.62 1.51 16.30
N ARG A 59 6.54 1.02 15.47
CA ARG A 59 6.55 1.24 14.02
C ARG A 59 6.29 -0.05 13.26
N TYR A 60 5.54 0.04 12.17
CA TYR A 60 5.13 -1.09 11.35
C TYR A 60 5.35 -0.79 9.87
N SER A 61 5.82 -1.81 9.14
CA SER A 61 5.72 -1.87 7.69
C SER A 61 4.49 -2.69 7.33
N ILE A 62 3.54 -2.11 6.59
CA ILE A 62 2.35 -2.79 6.11
C ILE A 62 2.43 -2.91 4.60
N PHE A 63 2.36 -4.12 4.10
CA PHE A 63 2.46 -4.44 2.69
C PHE A 63 1.06 -4.77 2.17
N ASN A 64 0.63 -4.00 1.18
CA ASN A 64 -0.64 -4.19 0.49
C ASN A 64 -0.39 -4.45 -1.00
N LEU A 65 -1.31 -5.18 -1.62
CA LEU A 65 -1.39 -5.29 -3.07
C LEU A 65 -2.46 -4.32 -3.56
N VAL A 66 -2.08 -3.34 -4.37
CA VAL A 66 -3.00 -2.34 -4.94
C VAL A 66 -3.32 -2.69 -6.38
N GLY A 67 -4.60 -2.75 -6.71
CA GLY A 67 -5.10 -3.01 -8.05
C GLY A 67 -4.99 -1.82 -9.01
N PRO A 68 -5.21 -2.05 -10.32
CA PRO A 68 -5.29 -0.95 -11.30
C PRO A 68 -6.45 0.01 -11.03
N ASP A 69 -7.47 -0.41 -10.28
CA ASP A 69 -8.60 0.36 -9.76
C ASP A 69 -8.29 1.15 -8.47
N CYS A 70 -7.03 1.18 -8.03
CA CYS A 70 -6.58 1.77 -6.78
C CYS A 70 -7.20 1.17 -5.51
N VAL A 71 -7.73 -0.06 -5.57
CA VAL A 71 -8.18 -0.77 -4.38
C VAL A 71 -7.00 -1.50 -3.74
N ALA A 72 -6.74 -1.22 -2.47
CA ALA A 72 -5.71 -1.89 -1.68
C ALA A 72 -6.25 -3.15 -1.00
N VAL A 73 -5.45 -4.21 -1.01
CA VAL A 73 -5.74 -5.47 -0.30
C VAL A 73 -4.56 -5.84 0.59
N TYR A 74 -4.84 -6.16 1.85
CA TYR A 74 -3.83 -6.55 2.82
C TYR A 74 -3.05 -7.80 2.41
N ARG A 75 -1.75 -7.80 2.68
CA ARG A 75 -0.87 -8.97 2.52
C ARG A 75 -0.11 -9.30 3.79
N LYS A 76 0.60 -8.32 4.36
CA LYS A 76 1.48 -8.56 5.49
C LYS A 76 1.67 -7.31 6.34
N ARG A 77 1.89 -7.52 7.64
CA ARG A 77 2.37 -6.52 8.59
C ARG A 77 3.64 -7.04 9.27
N THR A 78 4.64 -6.20 9.38
CA THR A 78 5.89 -6.49 10.12
C THR A 78 6.15 -5.36 11.11
N ARG A 79 6.42 -5.69 12.38
CA ARG A 79 6.92 -4.71 13.34
C ARG A 79 8.38 -4.40 13.03
N GLN A 80 8.74 -3.12 13.03
CA GLN A 80 10.11 -2.69 12.78
C GLN A 80 10.90 -2.70 14.09
N GLY A 81 12.15 -3.17 14.04
CA GLY A 81 13.06 -3.17 15.18
C GLY A 81 12.80 -4.28 16.22
N ASP A 82 12.06 -5.32 15.83
CA ASP A 82 12.00 -6.60 16.54
C ASP A 82 12.94 -7.63 15.92
#